data_AF-X1MHT5-F1
#
_entry.id   AF-X1MHT5-F1
#
_cell.length_a   1.000
_cell.length_b   1.000
_cell.length_c   1.000
_cell.angle_alpha   90.00
_cell.angle_beta   90.00
_cell.angle_gamma   90.00
#
_symmetry.space_group_name_H-M   'P 1'
#
loop_
_entity.id
_entity.type
_entity.pdbx_description
1 polymer ?
#
loop_
_entity_poly.entity_id
_entity_poly.type
_entity_poly.pdbx_seq_one_letter_code
_entity_poly.pdbx_strand_id
1 'polypeptide(L)' 'MSGETTKYYKFEKSGSGRITIPISMAKGLNWGHKDEINILIKTINGQLGLFLWKREEEKKK' A
#
# COMPACT_ATOMS: atom_id res chain seq x y z
N MET A 1 9.04 2.35 15.45
CA MET A 1 8.22 2.20 14.22
C MET A 1 7.22 3.33 14.18
N SER A 2 7.29 4.21 13.17
CA SER A 2 6.26 5.22 12.91
C SER A 2 5.09 4.56 12.18
N GLY A 3 4.26 3.82 12.91
CA GLY A 3 3.06 3.20 12.37
C GLY A 3 1.83 4.02 12.75
N GLU A 4 0.94 4.26 11.78
CA GLU A 4 -0.41 4.75 12.06
C GLU A 4 -1.39 3.59 11.80
N THR A 5 -2.38 3.46 12.68
CA THR A 5 -3.47 2.49 12.47
C THR A 5 -4.43 3.03 11.43
N THR A 6 -4.77 2.21 10.44
CA THR A 6 -5.78 2.53 9.43
C THR A 6 -6.91 1.49 9.42
N LYS A 7 -8.04 1.85 8.81
CA LYS A 7 -9.19 0.98 8.65
C LYS A 7 -9.18 0.35 7.25
N TYR A 8 -9.47 -0.94 7.20
CA TYR A 8 -9.83 -1.64 5.98
C TYR A 8 -11.33 -1.51 5.73
N TYR A 9 -11.70 -1.15 4.51
CA TYR A 9 -13.09 -1.07 4.06
C TYR A 9 -13.31 -2.11 2.98
N LYS A 10 -14.28 -3.01 3.20
CA LYS A 10 -14.72 -3.99 2.20
C LYS A 10 -15.88 -3.44 1.39
N PHE A 11 -15.87 -3.66 0.09
CA PHE A 11 -17.03 -3.43 -0.76
C PHE A 11 -17.82 -4.74 -0.90
N GLU A 12 -19.09 -4.73 -0.49
CA GLU A 12 -19.90 -5.95 -0.35
C GLU A 12 -20.08 -6.73 -1.66
N LYS A 13 -20.12 -6.04 -2.81
CA LYS A 13 -20.51 -6.62 -4.10
C LYS A 13 -19.35 -6.98 -5.03
N SER A 14 -18.15 -6.44 -4.82
CA SER A 14 -17.05 -6.51 -5.81
C SER A 14 -15.89 -7.42 -5.40
N GLY A 15 -15.98 -8.09 -4.25
CA GLY A 15 -14.87 -8.92 -3.73
C GLY A 15 -13.59 -8.13 -3.47
N SER A 16 -13.68 -6.80 -3.45
CA SER A 16 -12.55 -5.88 -3.30
C SER A 16 -12.70 -5.05 -2.04
N GLY A 17 -11.64 -4.36 -1.67
CA GLY A 17 -11.66 -3.41 -0.57
C GLY A 17 -10.59 -2.36 -0.76
N ARG A 18 -10.55 -1.40 0.15
CA ARG A 18 -9.53 -0.36 0.20
C ARG A 18 -9.01 -0.19 1.62
N ILE A 19 -7.72 0.07 1.72
CA ILE A 19 -7.10 0.59 2.94
C ILE A 19 -6.84 2.08 2.73
N THR A 20 -7.07 2.90 3.76
CA THR A 20 -6.74 4.32 3.69
C THR A 20 -5.28 4.52 4.06
N ILE A 21 -4.51 5.20 3.20
CA ILE A 21 -3.12 5.56 3.50
C ILE A 21 -3.09 7.04 3.87
N PRO A 22 -2.58 7.41 5.07
CA PRO A 22 -2.42 8.81 5.45
C PRO A 22 -1.61 9.58 4.41
N ILE A 23 -2.02 10.82 4.13
CA ILE A 23 -1.36 11.68 3.13
C ILE A 23 0.11 11.91 3.49
N SER A 24 0.45 11.99 4.78
CA SER A 24 1.83 12.09 5.28
C SER A 24 2.70 10.91 4.83
N MET A 25 2.20 9.68 4.95
CA MET A 25 2.90 8.46 4.52
C MET A 25 3.00 8.40 3.00
N ALA A 26 1.92 8.68 2.28
CA ALA A 26 1.92 8.71 0.82
C ALA A 26 2.96 9.69 0.28
N LYS A 27 3.07 10.89 0.88
CA LYS A 27 4.12 11.87 0.55
C LYS A 27 5.52 11.32 0.84
N GLY A 28 5.73 10.71 2.00
CA GLY A 28 7.03 10.12 2.37
C GLY A 28 7.48 8.99 1.44
N LEU A 29 6.52 8.24 0.88
CA LEU A 29 6.77 7.15 -0.07
C LEU A 29 6.76 7.63 -1.54
N ASN A 30 6.61 8.94 -1.78
CA ASN A 30 6.49 9.54 -3.12
C ASN A 30 5.37 8.92 -3.98
N TRP A 31 4.23 8.65 -3.35
CA TRP A 31 3.01 8.16 -4.02
C TRP A 31 2.14 9.33 -4.44
N GLY A 32 1.90 9.40 -5.75
CA GLY A 32 0.97 10.31 -6.41
C GLY A 32 -0.43 9.72 -6.55
N HIS A 33 -1.36 10.57 -6.98
CA HIS A 33 -2.70 10.14 -7.32
C HIS A 33 -2.67 9.20 -8.54
N LYS A 34 -3.28 8.01 -8.40
CA LYS A 34 -3.35 6.94 -9.42
C LYS A 34 -2.02 6.25 -9.73
N ASP A 35 -0.98 6.44 -8.92
CA ASP A 35 0.22 5.62 -9.03
C ASP A 35 -0.10 4.13 -8.85
N GLU A 36 0.56 3.29 -9.64
CA GLU A 36 0.51 1.85 -9.45
C GLU A 36 1.39 1.44 -8.26
N ILE A 37 0.75 0.85 -7.25
CA ILE A 37 1.41 0.35 -6.05
C ILE A 37 1.37 -1.17 -6.06
N ASN A 38 2.54 -1.79 -6.02
CA ASN A 38 2.65 -3.24 -5.90
C ASN A 38 2.33 -3.68 -4.48
N ILE A 39 1.68 -4.83 -4.35
CA ILE A 39 1.29 -5.42 -3.07
C ILE A 39 1.85 -6.83 -2.99
N LEU A 40 2.59 -7.13 -1.93
CA LEU A 40 3.11 -8.46 -1.62
C LEU A 40 2.73 -8.85 -0.20
N ILE A 41 2.28 -10.10 0.00
CA ILE A 41 2.08 -10.65 1.34
C ILE A 41 3.42 -11.14 1.88
N LYS A 42 3.81 -10.67 3.07
CA LYS A 42 5.08 -11.08 3.71
C LYS A 42 4.92 -11.19 5.22
N THR A 43 5.58 -12.17 5.81
CA THR A 43 5.71 -12.27 7.27
C THR A 43 6.88 -11.41 7.74
N ILE A 44 6.62 -10.45 8.62
CA ILE A 44 7.65 -9.58 9.23
C ILE A 44 7.51 -9.73 10.75
N ASN A 45 8.59 -10.12 11.42
CA ASN A 45 8.61 -10.34 12.88
C ASN A 45 7.49 -11.28 13.38
N GLY A 46 7.20 -12.35 12.61
CA GLY A 46 6.16 -13.33 12.95
C GLY A 46 4.72 -12.88 12.65
N GLN A 47 4.52 -11.66 12.14
CA GLN A 47 3.20 -11.16 11.75
C GLN A 47 3.03 -11.17 10.23
N LEU A 48 1.92 -11.70 9.75
CA LEU A 48 1.56 -11.65 8.32
C LEU A 48 1.09 -10.22 7.98
N GLY A 49 1.74 -9.58 7.01
CA GLY A 49 1.45 -8.21 6.63
C GLY A 49 1.52 -7.98 5.12
N LEU A 50 1.18 -6.75 4.73
CA LEU A 50 1.31 -6.26 3.36
C LEU A 50 2.59 -5.44 3.24
N PHE A 51 3.41 -5.77 2.25
CA PHE A 51 4.51 -4.95 1.80
C PHE A 51 4.10 -4.22 0.53
N LEU A 52 4.19 -2.89 0.56
CA LEU A 52 3.72 -2.00 -0.49
C LEU A 52 4.90 -1.18 -1.02
N TRP A 53 5.05 -1.09 -2.34
CA TRP A 53 6.06 -0.23 -2.96
C TRP A 53 5.59 0.30 -4.31
N LYS A 54 6.03 1.51 -4.65
CA LYS A 54 5.79 2.09 -5.97
C LYS A 54 6.64 1.34 -6.99
N ARG A 55 6.06 0.98 -8.13
CA ARG A 55 6.83 0.40 -9.23
C ARG A 55 7.79 1.46 -9.75
N GLU A 56 9.07 1.13 -9.87
CA GLU A 56 9.98 1.96 -10.66
C GLU A 56 9.62 1.76 -12.13
N GLU A 57 9.40 2.85 -12.86
CA GLU A 57 9.33 2.77 -14.32
C GLU A 57 10.68 2.22 -14.79
N GLU A 58 10.69 0.98 -15.27
CA GLU A 58 11.81 0.47 -16.04
C GLU A 58 11.99 1.43 -17.20
N LYS A 59 13.00 2.30 -17.12
CA LYS A 59 13.48 3.04 -18.27
C LYS A 59 13.88 1.98 -19.29
N LYS A 60 12.99 1.72 -20.26
CA LYS A 60 13.33 0.95 -21.46
C LYS A 60 14.56 1.62 -22.05
N LYS A 61 15.71 0.97 -21.88
CA LYS A 61 16.94 1.30 -22.58
C LYS A 61 16.79 0.97 -24.05
#